data_AF-A0A847PYD1-F1
#
_entry.id   AF-A0A847PYD1-F1
#
_cell.length_a   1.000
_cell.length_b   1.000
_cell.length_c   1.000
_cell.angle_alpha   90.00
_cell.angle_beta   90.00
_cell.angle_gamma   90.00
#
_symmetry.space_group_name_H-M   'P 1'
#
loop_
_entity.id
_entity.type
_entity.pdbx_description
1 polymer ?
#
loop_
_entity_poly.entity_id
_entity_poly.type
_entity_poly.pdbx_seq_one_letter_code
_entity_poly.pdbx_strand_id
1 'polypeptide(L)'
;MKLEKRLELFKEKIKTKDFLECKGLGNEIPYWIFDYEPEKELLVRDTISKLISSFESKHSIKITEINLYDLCLKILSQKLADEKLIQFEKKKGSDALLEKVRLILNQEAT
;
A
#
# COMPACT_ATOMS: atom_id res chain seq x y z
N MET A 1 -7.09 -3.74 -21.89
CA MET A 1 -7.34 -5.06 -21.25
C MET A 1 -8.16 -4.83 -19.99
N LYS A 2 -9.19 -5.66 -19.72
CA LYS A 2 -10.01 -5.50 -18.49
C LYS A 2 -9.19 -5.74 -17.22
N LEU A 3 -9.51 -5.05 -16.13
CA LEU A 3 -8.78 -5.11 -14.86
C LEU A 3 -8.74 -6.53 -14.28
N GLU A 4 -9.84 -7.26 -14.36
CA GLU A 4 -9.97 -8.63 -13.88
C GLU A 4 -8.93 -9.53 -14.56
N LYS A 5 -8.73 -9.37 -15.88
CA LYS A 5 -7.71 -10.10 -16.62
C LYS A 5 -6.29 -9.71 -16.20
N ARG A 6 -6.05 -8.42 -15.88
CA ARG A 6 -4.77 -7.96 -15.33
C ARG A 6 -4.49 -8.59 -13.96
N LEU A 7 -5.50 -8.67 -13.09
CA LEU A 7 -5.40 -9.29 -11.77
C LEU A 7 -5.11 -10.78 -11.84
N GLU A 8 -5.73 -11.51 -12.79
CA GLU A 8 -5.40 -12.92 -13.03
C GLU A 8 -3.96 -13.10 -13.50
N LEU A 9 -3.49 -12.28 -14.44
CA LEU A 9 -2.09 -12.32 -14.89
C LEU A 9 -1.11 -11.97 -13.76
N PHE A 10 -1.48 -11.01 -12.92
CA PHE A 10 -0.69 -10.64 -11.73
C PHE A 10 -0.54 -11.83 -10.78
N LYS A 11 -1.64 -12.53 -10.45
CA LYS A 11 -1.62 -13.73 -9.61
C LYS A 11 -0.68 -14.81 -10.14
N GLU A 12 -0.63 -15.02 -11.45
CA GLU A 12 0.28 -16.00 -12.03
C GLU A 12 1.74 -15.50 -12.02
N LYS A 13 1.97 -14.21 -12.26
CA LYS A 13 3.33 -13.64 -12.28
C LYS A 13 4.02 -13.70 -10.93
N ILE A 14 3.33 -13.39 -9.84
CA ILE A 14 3.93 -13.36 -8.49
C ILE A 14 4.34 -14.75 -7.98
N LYS A 15 3.83 -15.84 -8.59
CA LYS A 15 4.23 -17.23 -8.27
C LYS A 15 5.52 -17.66 -8.96
N THR A 16 5.94 -16.91 -9.99
CA THR A 16 7.10 -17.31 -10.79
C THR A 16 8.39 -17.19 -9.98
N LYS A 17 9.31 -18.13 -10.21
CA LYS A 17 10.65 -18.12 -9.62
C LYS A 17 11.39 -16.81 -9.87
N ASP A 18 11.30 -16.27 -11.10
CA ASP A 18 11.98 -15.03 -11.47
C ASP A 18 11.48 -13.82 -10.65
N PHE A 19 10.18 -13.79 -10.32
CA PHE A 19 9.61 -12.73 -9.48
C PHE A 19 10.07 -12.88 -8.03
N LEU A 20 10.00 -14.09 -7.47
CA LEU A 20 10.39 -14.38 -6.08
C LEU A 20 11.90 -14.22 -5.83
N GLU A 21 12.72 -14.54 -6.83
CA GLU A 21 14.17 -14.38 -6.79
C GLU A 21 14.63 -12.99 -7.27
N CYS A 22 13.69 -12.10 -7.58
CA CYS A 22 13.97 -10.74 -8.05
C CYS A 22 14.93 -10.67 -9.25
N LYS A 23 14.87 -11.67 -10.14
CA LYS A 23 15.75 -11.76 -11.30
C LYS A 23 15.30 -10.79 -12.39
N GLY A 24 16.25 -9.98 -12.89
CA GLY A 24 16.06 -9.23 -14.14
C GLY A 24 16.17 -7.71 -14.08
N LEU A 25 16.57 -7.12 -12.95
CA LEU A 25 16.83 -5.68 -12.85
C LEU A 25 18.31 -5.50 -12.54
N GLY A 26 19.09 -5.10 -13.53
CA GLY A 26 20.54 -4.92 -13.39
C GLY A 26 20.84 -3.95 -12.25
N ASN A 27 21.39 -4.45 -11.14
CA ASN A 27 21.78 -3.67 -9.96
C ASN A 27 20.71 -2.75 -9.31
N GLU A 28 19.44 -2.83 -9.71
CA GLU A 28 18.36 -2.00 -9.16
C GLU A 28 17.53 -2.76 -8.12
N ILE A 29 16.92 -2.02 -7.20
CA ILE A 29 15.97 -2.59 -6.23
C ILE A 29 14.73 -3.07 -7.01
N PRO A 30 14.34 -4.35 -6.88
CA PRO A 30 13.20 -4.91 -7.60
C PRO A 30 11.89 -4.36 -7.05
N TYR A 31 11.22 -3.48 -7.79
CA TYR A 31 9.86 -3.03 -7.48
C TYR A 31 8.95 -3.14 -8.70
N TRP A 32 7.67 -3.42 -8.45
CA TRP A 32 6.65 -3.53 -9.48
C TRP A 32 5.47 -2.67 -9.10
N ILE A 33 4.91 -1.96 -10.08
CA ILE A 33 3.75 -1.09 -9.90
C ILE A 33 2.57 -1.76 -10.60
N PHE A 34 1.47 -1.93 -9.87
CA PHE A 34 0.18 -2.37 -10.41
C PHE A 34 -0.83 -1.23 -10.22
N ASP A 35 -1.04 -0.45 -11.27
CA ASP A 35 -1.96 0.68 -11.31
C ASP A 35 -3.38 0.26 -11.68
N TYR A 36 -4.37 0.97 -11.15
CA TYR A 36 -5.79 0.77 -11.47
C TYR A 36 -6.58 2.05 -11.21
N GLU A 37 -7.72 2.16 -11.87
CA GLU A 37 -8.65 3.29 -11.69
C GLU A 37 -9.23 3.29 -10.26
N PRO A 38 -9.34 4.45 -9.58
CA PRO A 38 -9.78 4.54 -8.19
C PRO A 38 -11.16 3.92 -7.92
N GLU A 39 -12.08 3.95 -8.89
CA GLU A 39 -13.43 3.37 -8.77
C GLU A 39 -13.39 1.84 -8.62
N LYS A 40 -12.23 1.22 -8.88
CA LYS A 40 -12.01 -0.23 -8.76
C LYS A 40 -11.39 -0.64 -7.42
N GLU A 41 -11.15 0.30 -6.52
CA GLU A 41 -10.52 0.07 -5.21
C GLU A 41 -11.15 -1.09 -4.43
N LEU A 42 -12.48 -1.12 -4.32
CA LEU A 42 -13.16 -2.19 -3.56
C LEU A 42 -12.91 -3.58 -4.14
N LEU A 43 -12.86 -3.70 -5.47
CA LEU A 43 -12.56 -4.96 -6.15
C LEU A 43 -11.10 -5.37 -5.93
N VAL A 44 -10.16 -4.43 -6.05
CA VAL A 44 -8.74 -4.70 -5.88
C VAL A 44 -8.45 -5.12 -4.44
N ARG A 45 -8.95 -4.38 -3.45
CA ARG A 45 -8.79 -4.68 -2.03
C ARG A 45 -9.27 -6.09 -1.68
N ASP A 46 -10.48 -6.46 -2.09
CA ASP A 46 -11.02 -7.81 -1.89
C ASP A 46 -10.16 -8.88 -2.59
N THR A 47 -9.69 -8.59 -3.80
CA THR A 47 -8.82 -9.51 -4.56
C THR A 47 -7.48 -9.73 -3.89
N ILE A 48 -6.83 -8.68 -3.38
CA ILE A 48 -5.54 -8.76 -2.69
C ILE A 48 -5.66 -9.55 -1.38
N SER A 49 -6.71 -9.31 -0.59
CA SER A 49 -6.97 -10.07 0.63
C SER A 49 -7.10 -11.57 0.35
N LYS A 50 -7.91 -11.96 -0.65
CA LYS A 50 -8.06 -13.36 -1.08
C LYS A 50 -6.77 -13.96 -1.62
N LEU A 51 -6.00 -13.16 -2.35
CA LEU A 51 -4.71 -13.56 -2.91
C LEU A 51 -3.73 -13.90 -1.79
N ILE A 52 -3.55 -13.02 -0.80
CA ILE A 52 -2.65 -13.25 0.33
C ILE A 52 -3.00 -14.57 1.03
N SER A 53 -4.27 -14.76 1.40
CA SER A 53 -4.73 -15.99 2.05
C SER A 53 -4.50 -17.25 1.19
N SER A 54 -4.68 -17.15 -0.14
CA SER A 54 -4.45 -18.27 -1.05
C SER A 54 -2.97 -18.61 -1.21
N PHE A 55 -2.07 -17.63 -1.14
CA PHE A 55 -0.64 -17.83 -1.32
C PHE A 55 -0.01 -18.51 -0.10
N GLU A 56 -0.41 -18.09 1.09
CA GLU A 56 0.05 -18.71 2.33
C GLU A 56 -0.45 -20.15 2.45
N SER A 57 -1.72 -20.40 2.11
CA SER A 57 -2.33 -21.73 2.27
C SER A 57 -1.96 -22.73 1.17
N LYS A 58 -1.81 -22.31 -0.10
CA LYS A 58 -1.64 -23.23 -1.24
C LYS A 58 -0.24 -23.26 -1.83
N HIS A 59 0.54 -22.20 -1.66
CA HIS A 59 1.82 -22.03 -2.34
C HIS A 59 3.00 -21.93 -1.37
N SER A 60 2.75 -21.95 -0.05
CA SER A 60 3.77 -21.74 0.99
C SER A 60 4.58 -20.46 0.78
N ILE A 61 3.98 -19.46 0.11
CA ILE A 61 4.57 -18.14 -0.12
C ILE A 61 3.98 -17.21 0.94
N LYS A 62 4.84 -16.63 1.77
CA LYS A 62 4.43 -15.65 2.78
C LYS A 62 4.44 -14.25 2.18
N ILE A 63 3.32 -13.53 2.31
CA ILE A 63 3.19 -12.17 1.79
C ILE A 63 2.98 -11.22 2.97
N THR A 64 3.83 -10.20 3.07
CA THR A 64 3.63 -9.11 4.04
C THR A 64 2.96 -7.95 3.32
N GLU A 65 1.68 -7.72 3.62
CA GLU A 65 0.96 -6.55 3.13
C GLU A 65 1.32 -5.30 3.96
N ILE A 66 1.65 -4.21 3.28
CA ILE A 66 1.85 -2.89 3.90
C ILE A 66 0.89 -1.91 3.24
N ASN A 67 -0.17 -1.56 3.95
CA ASN A 67 -1.07 -0.48 3.53
C ASN A 67 -0.48 0.87 3.96
N LEU A 68 -0.08 1.68 2.98
CA LEU A 68 0.54 2.98 3.23
C LEU A 68 -0.40 3.97 3.95
N TYR A 69 -1.71 3.90 3.69
CA TYR A 69 -2.67 4.76 4.35
C TYR A 69 -2.79 4.42 5.84
N ASP A 70 -2.95 3.14 6.15
CA ASP A 70 -3.00 2.66 7.55
C ASP A 70 -1.67 2.95 8.27
N LEU A 71 -0.54 2.80 7.58
CA LEU A 71 0.77 3.17 8.12
C LEU A 71 0.86 4.66 8.45
N CYS A 72 0.40 5.54 7.56
CA CYS A 72 0.33 6.97 7.82
C CYS A 72 -0.54 7.29 9.05
N LEU A 73 -1.74 6.70 9.14
CA LEU A 73 -2.63 6.86 10.30
C LEU A 73 -1.99 6.35 11.60
N LYS A 74 -1.28 5.23 11.54
CA LYS A 74 -0.56 4.68 12.68
C LYS A 74 0.56 5.62 13.16
N ILE A 75 1.32 6.20 12.24
CA ILE A 75 2.37 7.18 12.58
C ILE A 75 1.75 8.45 13.16
N LEU A 76 0.65 8.93 12.57
CA LEU A 76 -0.06 10.12 13.04
C LEU A 76 -0.60 9.93 14.46
N SER A 77 -1.30 8.82 14.72
CA SER A 77 -1.88 8.52 16.03
C SER A 77 -0.84 8.35 17.14
N GLN A 78 0.38 7.92 16.80
CA GLN A 78 1.51 7.88 17.74
C GLN A 78 2.03 9.27 18.13
N LYS A 79 1.92 10.27 17.26
CA LYS A 79 2.43 11.63 17.52
C LYS A 79 1.34 12.61 17.96
N LEU A 80 0.09 12.39 17.58
CA LEU A 80 -1.01 13.31 17.83
C LEU A 80 -2.35 12.57 17.90
N ALA A 81 -3.21 12.95 18.85
CA ALA A 81 -4.57 12.42 18.95
C ALA A 81 -5.44 12.88 17.77
N ASP A 82 -6.30 11.99 17.27
CA ASP A 82 -7.19 12.23 16.11
C ASP A 82 -8.09 13.45 16.31
N GLU A 83 -8.60 13.67 17.52
CA GLU A 83 -9.43 14.83 17.85
C GLU A 83 -8.70 16.16 17.58
N LYS A 84 -7.39 16.22 17.82
CA LYS A 84 -6.60 17.43 17.56
C LYS A 84 -6.42 17.67 16.07
N LEU A 85 -6.29 16.62 15.26
CA LEU A 85 -6.24 16.73 13.79
C LEU A 85 -7.57 17.27 13.25
N ILE A 86 -8.69 16.69 13.71
CA ILE A 86 -10.04 17.10 13.29
C ILE A 86 -10.32 18.55 13.68
N GLN A 87 -9.98 18.95 14.91
CA GLN A 87 -10.14 20.35 15.34
C GLN A 87 -9.24 21.30 14.55
N PHE A 88 -8.01 20.89 14.25
CA PHE A 88 -7.08 21.69 13.46
C PHE A 88 -7.61 21.91 12.04
N GLU A 89 -8.10 20.86 11.39
CA GLU A 89 -8.69 20.94 10.05
C GLU A 89 -9.92 21.85 10.04
N LYS A 90 -10.84 21.69 10.99
CA LYS A 90 -12.03 22.57 11.13
C LYS A 90 -11.66 24.04 11.27
N LYS A 91 -10.53 24.34 11.91
CA LYS A 91 -10.09 25.72 12.19
C LYS A 91 -9.24 26.32 11.06
N LYS A 92 -8.40 25.52 10.40
CA LYS A 92 -7.37 26.00 9.46
C LYS A 92 -7.52 25.49 8.02
N GLY A 93 -8.45 24.58 7.77
CA GLY A 93 -8.67 23.96 6.47
C GLY A 93 -7.74 22.78 6.18
N SER A 94 -8.08 22.03 5.13
CA SER A 94 -7.39 20.79 4.75
C SER A 94 -5.97 21.04 4.22
N ASP A 95 -5.71 22.16 3.54
CA ASP A 95 -4.35 22.49 3.06
C ASP A 95 -3.37 22.68 4.23
N ALA A 96 -3.81 23.39 5.28
CA ALA A 96 -2.99 23.56 6.47
C ALA A 96 -2.79 22.23 7.22
N LEU A 97 -3.81 21.36 7.23
CA LEU A 97 -3.71 20.02 7.81
C LEU A 97 -2.65 19.20 7.05
N LEU A 98 -2.67 19.24 5.72
CA LEU A 98 -1.73 18.51 4.88
C LEU A 98 -0.28 18.91 5.18
N GLU A 99 0.00 20.21 5.30
CA GLU A 99 1.34 20.69 5.70
C GLU A 99 1.75 20.17 7.08
N LYS A 100 0.81 20.15 8.04
CA LYS A 100 1.09 19.62 9.38
C LYS A 100 1.36 18.11 9.36
N VAL A 101 0.58 17.36 8.58
CA VAL A 101 0.75 15.91 8.40
C VAL A 101 2.09 15.60 7.73
N ARG A 102 2.50 16.35 6.69
CA ARG A 102 3.80 16.21 6.04
C ARG A 102 4.96 16.35 7.02
N LEU A 103 4.91 17.34 7.91
CA LEU A 103 5.93 17.53 8.96
C LEU A 103 5.98 16.36 9.95
N ILE A 104 4.84 15.73 10.26
CA ILE A 104 4.77 14.59 11.17
C ILE A 104 5.30 13.31 10.50
N LEU A 105 4.97 13.11 9.24
CA LEU A 105 5.33 11.91 8.47
C LEU A 105 6.76 11.94 7.94
N ASN A 106 7.34 13.13 7.71
CA ASN A 106 8.76 13.25 7.39
C ASN A 106 9.60 12.81 8.60
N GLN A 107 10.24 11.65 8.46
CA GLN A 107 11.32 11.24 9.33
C GLN A 107 12.62 11.87 8.79
N GLU A 108 13.01 13.03 9.31
CA GLU A 108 14.45 13.23 9.46
C GLU A 108 14.89 12.21 10.51
N ALA A 109 15.65 11.21 10.08
CA ALA A 109 16.24 10.23 10.97
C ALA A 109 17.04 10.99 12.04
N THR A 110 16.54 10.96 13.28
CA THR A 110 17.32 11.36 14.47
C THR A 110 18.01 10.13 15.01
#